data_AF-A0A813LIU7-F1
#
_entry.id   AF-A0A813LIU7-F1
#
_cell.length_a   1.000
_cell.length_b   1.000
_cell.length_c   1.000
_cell.angle_alpha   90.00
_cell.angle_beta   90.00
_cell.angle_gamma   90.00
#
_symmetry.space_group_name_H-M   'P 1'
#
loop_
_entity.id
_entity.type
_entity.pdbx_description
1 polymer ?
#
loop_
_entity_poly.entity_id
_entity_poly.type
_entity_poly.pdbx_seq_one_letter_code
_entity_poly.pdbx_strand_id
1 'polypeptide(L)'
;AAVVCAMLTLQLPWLPTKNKDRLHACKQSFAVYEGDVVTLLNIYRQYEVYSAKGSSTEDPEWAKRHLLNARLLDRAARVRRQLILYLQRFNLPEESCGDEVVRIQRLTCASLFLNAARRLPN
;
A
#
# COMPACT_ATOMS: atom_id res chain seq x y z
N ALA A 1 -9.83 -1.31 -3.62
CA ALA A 1 -10.19 -0.92 -2.23
C ALA A 1 -9.54 -1.79 -1.16
N ALA A 2 -9.70 -3.12 -1.18
CA ALA A 2 -9.23 -4.02 -0.12
C ALA A 2 -7.74 -3.88 0.26
N VAL A 3 -6.85 -3.74 -0.73
CA VAL A 3 -5.40 -3.53 -0.49
C VAL A 3 -5.14 -2.24 0.28
N VAL A 4 -5.75 -1.13 -0.16
CA VAL A 4 -5.60 0.18 0.48
C VAL A 4 -6.11 0.11 1.93
N CYS A 5 -7.28 -0.49 2.15
CA CYS A 5 -7.80 -0.69 3.52
C CYS A 5 -6.83 -1.52 4.37
N ALA A 6 -6.32 -2.64 3.84
CA ALA A 6 -5.37 -3.48 4.55
C ALA A 6 -4.10 -2.73 4.95
N MET A 7 -3.53 -1.92 4.04
CA MET A 7 -2.35 -1.11 4.32
C MET A 7 -2.61 0.00 5.34
N LEU A 8 -3.77 0.66 5.28
CA LEU A 8 -4.13 1.75 6.20
C LEU A 8 -4.49 1.26 7.62
N THR A 9 -4.96 0.01 7.76
CA THR A 9 -5.26 -0.59 9.07
C THR A 9 -4.02 -0.96 9.88
N LEU A 10 -2.85 -0.98 9.24
CA LEU A 10 -1.58 -1.35 9.85
C LEU A 10 -0.70 -0.12 10.09
N GLN A 11 0.35 -0.31 10.88
CA GLN A 11 1.40 0.69 10.99
C GLN A 11 2.12 0.86 9.64
N LEU A 12 2.70 2.03 9.40
CA LEU A 12 3.49 2.25 8.19
C LEU A 12 4.61 1.20 8.07
N PRO A 13 4.88 0.68 6.86
CA PRO A 13 5.77 -0.47 6.67
C PRO A 13 7.26 -0.14 6.84
N TRP A 14 7.63 1.12 7.10
CA TRP A 14 9.02 1.56 7.17
C TRP A 14 9.74 1.04 8.41
N LEU A 15 10.91 0.44 8.21
CA LEU A 15 11.80 0.04 9.29
C LEU A 15 12.60 1.24 9.81
N PRO A 16 12.82 1.34 11.14
CA PRO A 16 13.69 2.37 11.70
C PRO A 16 15.14 2.11 11.27
N THR A 17 15.88 3.19 10.97
CA THR A 17 17.30 3.13 10.65
C THR A 17 18.01 4.36 11.20
N LYS A 18 19.29 4.21 11.56
CA LYS A 18 20.15 5.34 11.96
C LYS A 18 20.47 6.25 10.78
N ASN A 19 20.50 5.70 9.56
CA ASN A 19 20.78 6.45 8.34
C ASN A 19 19.47 7.02 7.78
N LYS A 20 19.14 8.25 8.19
CA LYS A 20 17.92 8.96 7.76
C LYS A 20 17.89 9.21 6.26
N ASP A 21 19.03 9.56 5.65
CA ASP A 21 19.11 9.87 4.22
C ASP A 21 18.76 8.65 3.36
N ARG A 22 19.24 7.46 3.75
CA ARG A 22 18.84 6.22 3.10
C ARG A 22 17.33 5.96 3.22
N LEU A 23 16.74 6.22 4.38
CA LEU A 23 15.28 6.07 4.55
C LEU A 23 14.51 7.05 3.67
N HIS A 24 14.97 8.31 3.58
CA HIS A 24 14.36 9.31 2.72
C HIS A 24 14.45 8.91 1.24
N ALA A 25 15.61 8.44 0.78
CA ALA A 25 15.78 7.94 -0.58
C ALA A 25 14.86 6.75 -0.89
N CYS A 26 14.74 5.78 0.02
CA CYS A 26 13.79 4.68 -0.14
C CYS A 26 12.34 5.18 -0.18
N LYS A 27 11.94 6.11 0.69
CA LYS A 27 10.58 6.68 0.64
C LYS A 27 10.30 7.38 -0.68
N GLN A 28 11.26 8.17 -1.17
CA GLN A 28 11.15 8.86 -2.44
C GLN A 28 11.06 7.90 -3.64
N SER A 29 11.77 6.76 -3.62
CA SER A 29 11.69 5.79 -4.71
C SER A 29 10.31 5.13 -4.87
N PHE A 30 9.50 5.12 -3.80
CA PHE A 30 8.13 4.61 -3.85
C PHE A 30 7.07 5.71 -3.98
N ALA A 31 7.43 6.95 -3.66
CA ALA A 31 6.52 8.08 -3.65
C ALA A 31 5.97 8.32 -5.05
N VAL A 32 4.65 8.50 -5.12
CA VAL A 32 3.95 8.84 -6.35
C VAL A 32 3.29 10.20 -6.20
N TYR A 33 3.14 10.92 -7.31
CA TYR A 33 2.60 12.28 -7.33
C TYR A 33 1.16 12.34 -6.78
N GLU A 34 0.40 11.26 -6.95
CA GLU A 34 -1.00 11.16 -6.58
C GLU A 34 -1.24 11.05 -5.06
N GLY A 35 -0.18 10.81 -4.28
CA GLY A 35 -0.19 10.91 -2.82
C GLY A 35 0.14 9.62 -2.07
N ASP A 36 0.09 9.70 -0.74
CA ASP A 36 0.55 8.62 0.15
C ASP A 36 -0.29 7.34 0.06
N VAL A 37 -1.60 7.45 -0.15
CA VAL A 37 -2.47 6.28 -0.29
C VAL A 37 -2.09 5.46 -1.52
N VAL A 38 -1.79 6.13 -2.63
CA VAL A 38 -1.34 5.47 -3.86
C VAL A 38 0.09 4.96 -3.71
N THR A 39 0.95 5.68 -2.97
CA THR A 39 2.28 5.22 -2.58
C THR A 39 2.23 3.89 -1.80
N LEU A 40 1.31 3.76 -0.84
CA LEU A 40 1.13 2.51 -0.08
C LEU A 40 0.67 1.35 -0.98
N LEU A 41 -0.20 1.64 -1.95
CA LEU A 41 -0.60 0.65 -2.96
C LEU A 41 0.58 0.22 -3.83
N ASN A 42 1.42 1.17 -4.26
CA ASN A 42 2.63 0.91 -5.04
C ASN A 42 3.60 -0.02 -4.29
N ILE A 43 3.86 0.27 -3.00
CA ILE A 43 4.69 -0.57 -2.13
C ILE A 43 4.14 -2.01 -2.06
N TYR A 44 2.83 -2.16 -1.82
CA TYR A 44 2.20 -3.48 -1.74
C TYR A 44 2.31 -4.25 -3.05
N ARG A 45 2.01 -3.61 -4.20
CA ARG A 45 2.08 -4.24 -5.53
C ARG A 45 3.48 -4.74 -5.84
N GLN A 46 4.51 -3.90 -5.61
CA GLN A 46 5.89 -4.31 -5.83
C GLN A 46 6.27 -5.47 -4.89
N TYR A 47 5.90 -5.39 -3.62
CA TYR A 47 6.16 -6.49 -2.68
C TYR A 47 5.51 -7.80 -3.14
N GLU A 48 4.27 -7.78 -3.62
CA GLU A 48 3.57 -8.98 -4.13
C GLU A 48 4.33 -9.61 -5.32
N VAL A 49 4.91 -8.80 -6.21
CA VAL A 49 5.71 -9.27 -7.35
C VAL A 49 7.03 -9.90 -6.91
N TYR A 50 7.76 -9.26 -5.98
CA TYR A 50 9.08 -9.74 -5.54
C TYR A 50 9.03 -10.83 -4.46
N SER A 51 7.90 -10.98 -3.76
CA SER A 51 7.68 -12.04 -2.76
C SER A 51 7.05 -13.31 -3.34
N ALA A 52 6.66 -13.30 -4.63
CA ALA A 52 6.04 -14.43 -5.29
C ALA A 52 7.03 -15.58 -5.49
N LYS A 53 6.87 -16.64 -4.70
CA LYS A 53 7.70 -17.86 -4.75
C LYS A 53 7.66 -18.51 -6.14
N GLY A 54 8.82 -18.85 -6.67
CA GLY A 54 8.95 -19.48 -7.98
C GLY A 54 8.76 -18.53 -9.16
N SER A 55 8.64 -17.23 -8.92
CA SER A 55 8.73 -16.21 -9.96
C SER A 55 10.19 -15.99 -10.37
N SER A 56 10.41 -15.70 -11.65
CA SER A 56 11.72 -15.22 -12.15
C SER A 56 12.20 -13.92 -11.47
N THR A 57 11.28 -13.19 -10.84
CA THR A 57 11.52 -11.95 -10.12
C THR A 57 11.54 -12.11 -8.60
N GLU A 58 11.58 -13.35 -8.08
CA GLU A 58 11.62 -13.59 -6.62
C GLU A 58 12.90 -12.96 -6.00
N ASP A 59 12.71 -12.09 -5.00
CA ASP A 59 13.78 -11.52 -4.20
C ASP A 59 13.38 -11.52 -2.71
N PRO A 60 13.81 -12.53 -1.93
CA PRO A 60 13.48 -12.66 -0.52
C PRO A 60 13.96 -11.50 0.35
N GLU A 61 15.03 -10.81 -0.06
CA GLU A 61 15.63 -9.70 0.67
C GLU A 61 15.11 -8.33 0.20
N TRP A 62 14.21 -8.30 -0.79
CA TRP A 62 13.68 -7.07 -1.39
C TRP A 62 13.14 -6.10 -0.34
N ALA A 63 12.26 -6.58 0.55
CA ALA A 63 11.67 -5.75 1.59
C ALA A 63 12.76 -5.14 2.50
N LYS A 64 13.76 -5.93 2.90
CA LYS A 64 14.85 -5.46 3.76
C LYS A 64 15.74 -4.43 3.04
N ARG A 65 16.07 -4.65 1.76
CA ARG A 65 16.84 -3.72 0.93
C ARG A 65 16.19 -2.34 0.88
N HIS A 66 14.86 -2.32 0.75
CA HIS A 66 14.01 -1.15 0.70
C HIS A 66 13.56 -0.61 2.08
N LEU A 67 14.12 -1.12 3.18
CA LEU A 67 13.77 -0.71 4.55
C LEU A 67 12.27 -0.89 4.86
N LEU A 68 11.67 -1.96 4.37
CA LEU A 68 10.29 -2.35 4.58
C LEU A 68 10.17 -3.57 5.50
N ASN A 69 9.15 -3.58 6.34
CA ASN A 69 8.83 -4.68 7.24
C ASN A 69 8.02 -5.75 6.50
N ALA A 70 8.69 -6.80 6.02
CA ALA A 70 8.06 -7.92 5.33
C ALA A 70 6.91 -8.55 6.14
N ARG A 71 7.06 -8.71 7.46
CA ARG A 71 6.01 -9.31 8.32
C ARG A 71 4.74 -8.46 8.35
N LEU A 72 4.88 -7.14 8.23
CA LEU A 72 3.75 -6.22 8.17
C LEU A 72 3.06 -6.30 6.81
N LEU A 73 3.82 -6.42 5.72
CA LEU A 73 3.27 -6.62 4.37
C LEU A 73 2.57 -7.99 4.23
N ASP A 74 3.14 -9.05 4.79
CA ASP A 74 2.50 -10.36 4.90
C ASP A 74 1.18 -10.28 5.69
N ARG A 75 1.15 -9.46 6.76
CA ARG A 75 -0.06 -9.20 7.52
C ARG A 75 -1.08 -8.44 6.67
N ALA A 76 -0.66 -7.47 5.87
CA ALA A 76 -1.53 -6.77 4.94
C ALA A 76 -2.15 -7.75 3.93
N ALA A 77 -1.36 -8.69 3.39
CA ALA A 77 -1.85 -9.72 2.49
C ALA A 77 -2.88 -10.66 3.17
N ARG A 78 -2.70 -10.99 4.46
CA ARG A 78 -3.71 -11.73 5.25
C ARG A 78 -4.99 -10.93 5.44
N VAL A 79 -4.89 -9.65 5.82
CA VAL A 79 -6.05 -8.77 6.01
C VAL A 79 -6.81 -8.60 4.69
N ARG A 80 -6.10 -8.37 3.59
CA ARG A 80 -6.70 -8.29 2.24
C ARG A 80 -7.51 -9.56 1.91
N ARG A 81 -6.93 -10.75 2.12
CA ARG A 81 -7.64 -12.02 1.88
C ARG A 81 -8.91 -12.12 2.73
N GLN A 82 -8.83 -11.73 4.00
CA GLN A 82 -10.00 -11.74 4.88
C GLN A 82 -11.10 -10.77 4.41
N LEU A 83 -10.72 -9.57 3.95
CA LEU A 83 -11.66 -8.61 3.39
C LEU A 83 -12.36 -9.16 2.14
N ILE A 84 -11.63 -9.83 1.24
CA ILE A 84 -12.20 -10.47 0.05
C ILE A 84 -13.22 -11.55 0.44
N LEU A 85 -12.90 -12.39 1.44
CA LEU A 85 -13.84 -13.40 1.94
C LEU A 85 -15.13 -12.76 2.49
N TYR A 86 -15.04 -11.60 3.13
CA TYR A 86 -16.23 -10.88 3.57
C TYR A 86 -17.03 -10.30 2.40
N LEU A 87 -16.39 -9.74 1.37
CA LEU A 87 -17.08 -9.26 0.17
C LEU A 87 -17.89 -10.39 -0.47
N GLN A 88 -17.29 -11.57 -0.61
CA GLN A 88 -17.94 -12.77 -1.12
C GLN A 88 -19.12 -13.19 -0.23
N ARG A 89 -18.94 -13.21 1.10
CA ARG A 89 -20.00 -13.56 2.05
C ARG A 89 -21.21 -12.62 1.96
N PHE A 90 -20.99 -11.34 1.66
CA PHE A 90 -22.04 -10.33 1.52
C PHE A 90 -22.53 -10.14 0.08
N ASN A 91 -22.12 -10.99 -0.87
CA ASN A 91 -22.44 -10.89 -2.30
C ASN A 91 -22.07 -9.53 -2.91
N LEU A 92 -20.97 -8.93 -2.46
CA LEU A 92 -20.42 -7.71 -3.03
C LEU A 92 -19.44 -8.06 -4.15
N PRO A 93 -19.51 -7.37 -5.31
CA PRO A 93 -18.62 -7.67 -6.44
C PRO A 93 -17.16 -7.34 -6.09
N GLU A 94 -16.25 -8.24 -6.47
CA GLU A 94 -14.81 -7.99 -6.43
C GLU A 94 -14.38 -7.39 -7.77
N GLU A 95 -14.20 -6.08 -7.80
CA GLU A 95 -13.70 -5.36 -8.97
C GLU A 95 -12.34 -4.71 -8.68
N SER A 96 -11.41 -4.87 -9.62
CA SER A 96 -10.14 -4.16 -9.61
C SER A 96 -10.25 -2.87 -10.41
N CYS A 97 -9.62 -1.81 -9.94
CA CYS A 97 -9.49 -0.56 -10.69
C CYS A 97 -8.34 -0.58 -11.71
N GLY A 98 -7.58 -1.68 -11.80
CA GLY A 98 -6.39 -1.75 -12.65
C GLY A 98 -5.43 -0.60 -12.33
N ASP A 99 -5.05 0.16 -13.36
CA ASP A 99 -4.18 1.33 -13.25
C ASP A 99 -4.94 2.67 -13.24
N GLU A 100 -6.27 2.64 -13.11
CA GLU A 100 -7.08 3.86 -12.99
C GLU A 100 -6.95 4.51 -11.60
N VAL A 101 -5.90 5.33 -11.41
CA VAL A 101 -5.61 6.01 -10.14
C VAL A 101 -6.75 6.91 -9.67
N VAL A 102 -7.48 7.53 -10.60
CA VAL A 102 -8.63 8.41 -10.28
C VAL A 102 -9.70 7.68 -9.48
N ARG A 103 -9.95 6.38 -9.73
CA ARG A 103 -10.92 5.61 -8.93
C ARG A 103 -10.44 5.43 -7.49
N ILE A 104 -9.14 5.28 -7.27
CA ILE A 104 -8.56 5.18 -5.93
C ILE A 104 -8.66 6.52 -5.20
N GLN A 105 -8.37 7.63 -5.88
CA GLN A 105 -8.51 8.97 -5.29
C GLN A 105 -9.96 9.26 -4.90
N ARG A 106 -10.92 8.95 -5.78
CA ARG A 106 -12.37 9.08 -5.47
C ARG A 106 -12.76 8.23 -4.27
N LEU A 107 -12.30 6.98 -4.21
CA LEU A 107 -12.51 6.11 -3.05
C LEU A 107 -11.96 6.75 -1.76
N THR A 108 -10.74 7.28 -1.80
CA THR A 108 -10.10 7.94 -0.64
C THR A 108 -10.86 9.19 -0.21
N CYS A 109 -11.29 10.02 -1.16
CA CYS A 109 -12.14 11.17 -0.86
C CYS A 109 -13.46 10.72 -0.23
N ALA A 110 -14.13 9.71 -0.77
CA ALA A 110 -15.39 9.22 -0.23
C ALA A 110 -15.24 8.61 1.18
N SER A 111 -14.12 7.95 1.48
CA SER A 111 -13.91 7.31 2.79
C SER A 111 -13.35 8.24 3.86
N LEU A 112 -12.56 9.26 3.47
CA LEU A 112 -11.85 10.14 4.40
C LEU A 112 -12.25 11.63 4.25
N PHE A 113 -13.43 11.93 3.68
CA PHE A 113 -13.87 13.32 3.44
C PHE A 113 -13.86 14.20 4.70
N LEU A 114 -14.14 13.61 5.88
CA LEU A 114 -14.09 14.32 7.17
C LEU A 114 -12.68 14.75 7.58
N ASN A 115 -11.65 14.11 7.01
CA ASN A 115 -10.22 14.39 7.28
C ASN A 115 -9.59 15.28 6.20
N ALA A 116 -10.40 15.98 5.41
CA ALA A 116 -9.90 16.88 4.38
C ALA A 116 -9.33 18.17 5.00
N ALA A 117 -8.17 18.60 4.52
CA ALA A 117 -7.57 19.88 4.86
C ALA A 117 -7.47 20.76 3.62
N ARG A 118 -7.68 22.06 3.78
CA ARG A 118 -7.47 23.07 2.74
C ARG A 118 -6.23 23.87 3.08
N ARG A 119 -5.27 23.93 2.15
CA ARG A 119 -4.13 24.83 2.26
C ARG A 119 -4.63 26.28 2.21
N LEU A 120 -4.33 27.04 3.25
CA LEU A 120 -4.57 28.48 3.27
C LEU A 120 -3.55 29.18 2.36
N PRO A 121 -3.96 30.22 1.62
CA PRO A 121 -3.00 31.07 0.94
C PRO A 121 -2.07 31.71 1.98
N ASN A 122 -0.77 31.76 1.68
CA ASN A 122 0.18 32.55 2.45
C ASN A 122 -0.04 34.04 2.16
#